data_AF-A0A7X7H2L1-F1
#
_entry.id   AF-A0A7X7H2L1-F1
#
_cell.length_a   1.000
_cell.length_b   1.000
_cell.length_c   1.000
_cell.angle_alpha   90.00
_cell.angle_beta   90.00
_cell.angle_gamma   90.00
#
_symmetry.space_group_name_H-M   'P 1'
#
loop_
_entity.id
_entity.type
_entity.pdbx_description
1 polymer ?
#
loop_
_entity_poly.entity_id
_entity_poly.type
_entity_poly.pdbx_seq_one_letter_code
_entity_poly.pdbx_strand_id
1 'polypeptide(L)'
;MVKPVVLPLEKVRNPRDLGGYVGYQGRKVKMHRLIRSGKISNITSKDEKFLLDYGLTKIIDLRSPHECDKMPDSEIPGVEHLDISIAKDDNTNGGKKDLDKVFATYRKDQYAGFRMMCDRYRSHVVKEHAQNSLHQILEVLANTEDGAVLYHCSEGKDRTGIVTVMILYILGVDMETIRQDYLYSNYMLND
;
A
#
# COMPACT_ATOMS: atom_id res chain seq x y z
N MET A 1 7.07 -20.71 -5.80
CA MET A 1 6.59 -19.32 -5.87
C MET A 1 5.10 -19.33 -5.55
N VAL A 2 4.69 -18.71 -4.44
CA VAL A 2 3.26 -18.54 -4.14
C VAL A 2 2.73 -17.46 -5.09
N LYS A 3 1.76 -17.80 -5.92
CA LYS A 3 1.11 -16.82 -6.80
C LYS A 3 0.26 -15.89 -5.92
N PRO A 4 0.43 -14.56 -5.98
CA PRO A 4 -0.39 -13.64 -5.19
C PRO A 4 -1.88 -13.82 -5.48
N VAL A 5 -2.70 -13.66 -4.46
CA VAL A 5 -4.17 -13.73 -4.58
C VAL A 5 -4.66 -12.37 -5.05
N VAL A 6 -4.80 -12.19 -6.36
CA VAL A 6 -5.33 -10.96 -6.96
C VAL A 6 -6.85 -10.90 -6.74
N LEU A 7 -7.32 -9.78 -6.20
CA LEU A 7 -8.76 -9.56 -5.98
C LEU A 7 -9.42 -9.02 -7.25
N PRO A 8 -10.62 -9.48 -7.62
CA PRO A 8 -11.30 -9.11 -8.86
C PRO A 8 -12.03 -7.75 -8.74
N LEU A 9 -11.32 -6.70 -8.31
CA LEU A 9 -11.88 -5.34 -8.25
C LEU A 9 -11.76 -4.65 -9.61
N GLU A 10 -12.85 -4.07 -10.09
CA GLU A 10 -12.99 -3.44 -11.41
C GLU A 10 -12.22 -2.11 -11.50
N LYS A 11 -12.26 -1.29 -10.45
CA LYS A 11 -11.69 0.08 -10.47
C LYS A 11 -10.48 0.29 -9.58
N VAL A 12 -10.10 -0.72 -8.79
CA VAL A 12 -8.95 -0.64 -7.90
C VAL A 12 -7.73 -1.24 -8.58
N ARG A 13 -6.65 -0.47 -8.65
CA ARG A 13 -5.38 -0.97 -9.19
C ARG A 13 -4.63 -1.78 -8.15
N ASN A 14 -3.94 -2.83 -8.61
CA ASN A 14 -3.06 -3.67 -7.79
C ASN A 14 -3.68 -4.25 -6.49
N PRO A 15 -4.94 -4.74 -6.45
CA PRO A 15 -5.56 -5.26 -5.24
C PRO A 15 -5.20 -6.73 -5.00
N ARG A 16 -4.65 -7.07 -3.83
CA ARG A 16 -4.19 -8.42 -3.50
C ARG A 16 -4.40 -8.76 -2.02
N ASP A 17 -4.76 -10.00 -1.74
CA ASP A 17 -4.68 -10.58 -0.38
C ASP A 17 -3.27 -11.17 -0.16
N LEU A 18 -2.69 -10.91 1.00
CA LEU A 18 -1.42 -11.51 1.43
C LEU A 18 -1.59 -12.90 2.04
N GLY A 19 -2.83 -13.37 2.18
CA GLY A 19 -3.16 -14.72 2.62
C GLY A 19 -2.39 -15.80 1.85
N GLY A 20 -1.97 -16.83 2.58
CA GLY A 20 -1.31 -18.01 2.01
C GLY A 20 0.20 -17.94 1.91
N TYR A 21 0.84 -16.76 2.07
CA TYR A 21 2.29 -16.69 2.22
C TYR A 21 2.75 -17.52 3.43
N VAL A 22 3.82 -18.27 3.26
CA VAL A 22 4.38 -19.14 4.31
C VAL A 22 5.45 -18.36 5.06
N GLY A 23 5.25 -18.18 6.35
CA GLY A 23 6.15 -17.46 7.24
C GLY A 23 6.79 -18.35 8.30
N TYR A 24 6.98 -17.77 9.47
CA TYR A 24 7.71 -18.37 10.59
C TYR A 24 7.17 -19.76 10.96
N GLN A 25 8.07 -20.74 10.99
CA GLN A 25 7.78 -22.16 11.29
C GLN A 25 6.72 -22.79 10.37
N GLY A 26 6.65 -22.35 9.11
CA GLY A 26 5.71 -22.93 8.13
C GLY A 26 4.26 -22.48 8.31
N ARG A 27 3.98 -21.56 9.25
CA ARG A 27 2.64 -20.99 9.43
C ARG A 27 2.29 -20.12 8.23
N LYS A 28 1.03 -20.15 7.81
CA LYS A 28 0.54 -19.33 6.71
C LYS A 28 -0.06 -18.04 7.20
N VAL A 29 0.14 -16.96 6.46
CA VAL A 29 -0.66 -15.74 6.61
C VAL A 29 -2.12 -16.13 6.39
N LYS A 30 -2.99 -15.78 7.34
CA LYS A 30 -4.41 -16.13 7.30
C LYS A 30 -5.08 -15.41 6.12
N MET A 31 -5.87 -16.14 5.35
CA MET A 31 -6.65 -15.61 4.23
C MET A 31 -7.69 -14.60 4.71
N HIS A 32 -8.03 -13.63 3.86
CA HIS A 32 -9.05 -12.61 4.10
C HIS A 32 -8.73 -11.75 5.33
N ARG A 33 -7.45 -11.36 5.47
CA ARG A 33 -6.96 -10.58 6.62
C ARG A 33 -6.21 -9.32 6.24
N LEU A 34 -5.32 -9.43 5.28
CA LEU A 34 -4.37 -8.38 4.94
C LEU A 34 -4.48 -8.09 3.45
N ILE A 35 -5.27 -7.08 3.11
CA ILE A 35 -5.50 -6.66 1.75
C ILE A 35 -4.60 -5.46 1.45
N ARG A 36 -3.83 -5.53 0.37
CA ARG A 36 -3.09 -4.39 -0.17
C ARG A 36 -3.70 -3.94 -1.49
N SER A 37 -3.76 -2.65 -1.73
CA SER A 37 -4.24 -2.12 -3.02
C SER A 37 -3.69 -0.74 -3.34
N GLY A 38 -4.02 -0.21 -4.53
CA GLY A 38 -4.07 1.23 -4.78
C GLY A 38 -5.33 1.87 -4.18
N LYS A 39 -5.49 3.16 -4.44
CA LYS A 39 -6.61 3.96 -3.91
C LYS A 39 -7.97 3.41 -4.31
N ILE A 40 -8.97 3.68 -3.48
CA ILE A 40 -10.33 3.19 -3.65
C ILE A 40 -11.33 4.32 -3.96
N SER A 41 -10.83 5.48 -4.40
CA SER A 41 -11.61 6.69 -4.70
C SER A 41 -12.76 6.55 -5.69
N ASN A 42 -12.75 5.54 -6.55
CA ASN A 42 -13.75 5.35 -7.59
C ASN A 42 -14.21 3.88 -7.68
N ILE A 43 -14.31 3.19 -6.54
CA ILE A 43 -14.85 1.82 -6.52
C ILE A 43 -16.29 1.79 -7.04
N THR A 44 -16.65 0.71 -7.72
CA THR A 44 -18.05 0.47 -8.10
C THR A 44 -18.84 -0.14 -6.94
N SER A 45 -20.17 -0.14 -7.01
CA SER A 45 -21.00 -0.86 -6.03
C SER A 45 -20.71 -2.37 -6.01
N LYS A 46 -20.16 -2.94 -7.10
CA LYS A 46 -19.70 -4.33 -7.11
C LYS A 46 -18.40 -4.51 -6.35
N ASP A 47 -17.45 -3.58 -6.52
CA ASP A 47 -16.19 -3.57 -5.77
C ASP A 47 -16.47 -3.43 -4.27
N GLU A 48 -17.34 -2.49 -3.89
CA GLU A 48 -17.81 -2.29 -2.52
C GLU A 48 -18.43 -3.57 -1.96
N LYS A 49 -19.40 -4.16 -2.67
CA LYS A 49 -20.04 -5.41 -2.27
C LYS A 49 -19.02 -6.54 -2.12
N PHE A 50 -18.10 -6.67 -3.07
CA PHE A 50 -17.04 -7.68 -3.00
C PHE A 50 -16.21 -7.50 -1.74
N LEU A 51 -15.75 -6.28 -1.44
CA LEU A 51 -14.94 -5.99 -0.26
C LEU A 51 -15.68 -6.31 1.05
N LEU A 52 -16.96 -5.93 1.14
CA LEU A 52 -17.81 -6.25 2.29
C LEU A 52 -18.00 -7.77 2.46
N ASP A 53 -18.35 -8.48 1.38
CA ASP A 53 -18.51 -9.94 1.38
C ASP A 53 -17.18 -10.67 1.67
N TYR A 54 -16.04 -10.05 1.30
CA TYR A 54 -14.69 -10.54 1.60
C TYR A 54 -14.30 -10.33 3.07
N GLY A 55 -15.12 -9.59 3.84
CA GLY A 55 -14.96 -9.36 5.26
C GLY A 55 -14.20 -8.08 5.61
N LEU A 56 -14.10 -7.10 4.71
CA LEU A 56 -13.45 -5.82 4.98
C LEU A 56 -14.12 -5.12 6.18
N THR A 57 -13.33 -4.76 7.19
CA THR A 57 -13.78 -4.04 8.38
C THR A 57 -13.04 -2.73 8.61
N LYS A 58 -11.81 -2.61 8.12
CA LYS A 58 -11.01 -1.38 8.23
C LYS A 58 -10.26 -1.05 6.95
N ILE A 59 -10.13 0.24 6.66
CA ILE A 59 -9.27 0.80 5.63
C ILE A 59 -8.21 1.67 6.29
N ILE A 60 -6.95 1.51 5.88
CA ILE A 60 -5.84 2.38 6.25
C ILE A 60 -5.35 3.10 4.99
N ASP A 61 -5.57 4.41 4.93
CA ASP A 61 -5.06 5.25 3.85
C ASP A 61 -3.67 5.80 4.20
N LEU A 62 -2.66 5.41 3.41
CA LEU A 62 -1.27 5.81 3.58
C LEU A 62 -0.92 7.09 2.79
N ARG A 63 -1.90 7.68 2.11
CA ARG A 63 -1.73 8.89 1.29
C ARG A 63 -1.53 10.13 2.17
N SER A 64 -0.94 11.16 1.58
CA SER A 64 -0.84 12.45 2.25
C SER A 64 -2.24 13.08 2.38
N PRO A 65 -2.47 14.00 3.33
CA PRO A 65 -3.71 14.75 3.40
C PRO A 65 -4.08 15.43 2.07
N HIS A 66 -3.10 15.96 1.33
CA HIS A 66 -3.36 16.60 0.04
C HIS A 66 -3.85 15.61 -1.03
N GLU A 67 -3.28 14.41 -1.07
CA GLU A 67 -3.74 13.35 -1.97
C GLU A 67 -5.17 12.91 -1.64
N CYS A 68 -5.52 12.83 -0.35
CA CYS A 68 -6.87 12.51 0.12
C CYS A 68 -7.85 13.63 -0.25
N ASP A 69 -7.51 14.91 0.02
CA ASP A 69 -8.36 16.06 -0.32
C ASP A 69 -8.66 16.15 -1.83
N LYS A 70 -7.63 15.88 -2.65
CA LYS A 70 -7.74 15.98 -4.11
C LYS A 70 -8.58 14.86 -4.71
N MET A 71 -8.56 13.69 -4.09
CA MET A 71 -9.20 12.49 -4.61
C MET A 71 -9.57 11.58 -3.43
N PRO A 72 -10.65 11.92 -2.71
CA PRO A 72 -11.05 11.20 -1.51
C PRO A 72 -11.44 9.77 -1.85
N ASP A 73 -11.31 8.88 -0.88
CA ASP A 73 -11.83 7.53 -1.03
C ASP A 73 -13.34 7.48 -1.06
N SER A 74 -13.89 6.47 -1.74
CA SER A 74 -15.32 6.19 -1.62
C SER A 74 -15.60 5.65 -0.22
N GLU A 75 -16.66 6.16 0.41
CA GLU A 75 -17.12 5.68 1.70
C GLU A 75 -17.76 4.30 1.57
N ILE A 76 -17.40 3.37 2.46
CA ILE A 76 -17.99 2.03 2.53
C ILE A 76 -18.72 1.90 3.87
N PRO A 77 -20.05 1.77 3.90
CA PRO A 77 -20.81 1.68 5.14
C PRO A 77 -20.35 0.52 6.04
N GLY A 78 -20.14 0.80 7.33
CA GLY A 78 -19.73 -0.21 8.31
C GLY A 78 -18.24 -0.55 8.30
N VAL A 79 -17.44 0.12 7.46
CA VAL A 79 -15.97 -0.01 7.43
C VAL A 79 -15.34 1.22 8.08
N GLU A 80 -14.45 1.00 9.04
CA GLU A 80 -13.71 2.09 9.69
C GLU A 80 -12.60 2.60 8.76
N HIS A 81 -12.52 3.92 8.57
CA HIS A 81 -11.49 4.55 7.75
C HIS A 81 -10.44 5.25 8.63
N LEU A 82 -9.17 4.92 8.43
CA LEU A 82 -8.03 5.42 9.22
C LEU A 82 -7.01 6.11 8.31
N ASP A 83 -6.85 7.42 8.49
CA ASP A 83 -5.85 8.22 7.77
C ASP A 83 -4.49 8.15 8.47
N ILE A 84 -3.62 7.24 8.03
CA ILE A 84 -2.29 7.01 8.63
C ILE A 84 -1.21 7.24 7.57
N SER A 85 -0.98 8.52 7.25
CA SER A 85 0.01 8.89 6.23
C SER A 85 1.43 8.49 6.61
N ILE A 86 2.15 7.87 5.67
CA ILE A 86 3.60 7.61 5.80
C ILE A 86 4.45 8.83 5.39
N ALA A 87 3.85 9.81 4.70
CA ALA A 87 4.54 11.00 4.22
C ALA A 87 3.89 12.28 4.78
N LYS A 88 4.68 13.07 5.52
CA LYS A 88 4.23 14.33 6.13
C LYS A 88 3.81 15.39 5.11
N ASP A 89 4.56 15.46 4.02
CA ASP A 89 4.27 16.34 2.89
C ASP A 89 3.99 15.50 1.66
N ASP A 90 3.32 16.15 0.72
CA ASP A 90 3.05 15.70 -0.64
C ASP A 90 4.34 15.62 -1.48
N ASN A 91 5.30 14.85 -0.99
CA ASN A 91 6.61 14.67 -1.61
C ASN A 91 6.54 13.65 -2.75
N THR A 92 5.37 13.10 -3.07
CA THR A 92 5.13 12.56 -4.39
C THR A 92 5.11 13.73 -5.37
N ASN A 93 6.17 13.94 -6.13
CA ASN A 93 6.16 14.84 -7.30
C ASN A 93 5.07 14.47 -8.35
N GLY A 94 4.20 13.48 -8.09
CA GLY A 94 2.94 13.29 -8.79
C GLY A 94 1.89 14.37 -8.46
N GLY A 95 2.06 15.11 -7.37
CA GLY A 95 1.27 16.28 -6.99
C GLY A 95 1.91 17.59 -7.44
N LYS A 96 1.84 17.91 -8.74
CA LYS A 96 1.90 19.27 -9.34
C LYS A 96 2.94 20.30 -8.87
N LYS A 97 3.99 19.98 -8.10
CA LYS A 97 5.12 20.91 -7.89
C LYS A 97 6.14 20.72 -9.02
N ASP A 98 5.87 21.45 -10.10
CA ASP A 98 6.80 21.80 -11.18
C ASP A 98 7.42 20.58 -11.89
N LEU A 99 6.56 19.80 -12.57
CA LEU A 99 6.98 18.69 -13.43
C LEU A 99 8.07 19.13 -14.42
N ASP A 100 8.04 20.37 -14.90
CA ASP A 100 9.05 20.91 -15.80
C ASP A 100 10.43 20.98 -15.16
N LYS A 101 10.54 21.40 -13.88
CA LYS A 101 11.81 21.32 -13.14
C LYS A 101 12.27 19.88 -12.88
N VAL A 102 11.34 18.98 -12.58
CA VAL A 102 11.65 17.56 -12.37
C VAL A 102 12.17 16.95 -13.68
N PHE A 103 11.50 17.18 -14.80
CA PHE A 103 11.92 16.73 -16.13
C PHE A 103 13.22 17.39 -16.59
N ALA A 104 13.44 18.67 -16.30
CA ALA A 104 14.70 19.35 -16.58
C ALA A 104 15.87 18.72 -15.81
N THR A 105 15.63 18.27 -14.57
CA THR A 105 16.63 17.55 -13.77
C THR A 105 16.90 16.16 -14.35
N TYR A 106 15.85 15.41 -14.74
CA TYR A 106 15.99 14.08 -15.34
C TYR A 106 16.70 14.10 -16.69
N ARG A 107 16.50 15.15 -17.49
CA ARG A 107 17.21 15.33 -18.78
C ARG A 107 18.72 15.57 -18.60
N LYS A 108 19.13 16.10 -17.45
CA LYS A 108 20.55 16.38 -17.13
C LYS A 108 21.25 15.21 -16.46
N ASP A 109 20.50 14.34 -15.78
CA ASP A 109 21.05 13.19 -15.07
C ASP A 109 20.06 12.01 -15.11
N GLN A 110 20.45 10.96 -15.85
CA GLN A 110 19.66 9.73 -16.01
C GLN A 110 19.37 9.00 -14.69
N TYR A 111 20.17 9.24 -13.64
CA TYR A 111 20.00 8.62 -12.32
C TYR A 111 19.23 9.49 -11.33
N ALA A 112 18.82 10.71 -11.71
CA ALA A 112 18.13 11.62 -10.79
C ALA A 112 16.82 11.00 -10.24
N GLY A 113 16.03 10.34 -11.09
CA GLY A 113 14.81 9.64 -10.64
C GLY A 113 15.11 8.48 -9.69
N PHE A 114 16.16 7.70 -9.98
CA PHE A 114 16.61 6.61 -9.11
C PHE A 114 17.01 7.12 -7.72
N ARG A 115 17.88 8.12 -7.65
CA ARG A 115 18.34 8.67 -6.36
C ARG A 115 17.21 9.32 -5.57
N MET A 116 16.32 10.05 -6.24
CA MET A 116 15.12 10.59 -5.62
C MET A 116 14.25 9.48 -4.98
N MET A 117 14.08 8.35 -5.68
CA MET A 117 13.33 7.22 -5.11
C MET A 117 14.08 6.56 -3.95
N CYS A 118 15.40 6.38 -4.03
CA CYS A 118 16.19 5.88 -2.90
C CYS A 118 16.03 6.78 -1.66
N ASP A 119 16.11 8.10 -1.84
CA ASP A 119 15.94 9.05 -0.74
C ASP A 119 14.53 8.99 -0.13
N ARG A 120 13.49 8.82 -0.96
CA ARG A 120 12.11 8.63 -0.49
C ARG A 120 11.95 7.35 0.32
N TYR A 121 12.41 6.21 -0.20
CA TYR A 121 12.37 4.93 0.53
C TYR A 121 13.11 5.02 1.86
N ARG A 122 14.30 5.63 1.87
CA ARG A 122 15.05 5.90 3.10
C ARG A 122 14.22 6.74 4.06
N SER A 123 13.57 7.80 3.58
CA SER A 123 12.77 8.70 4.41
C SER A 123 11.56 8.03 5.06
N HIS A 124 10.95 7.03 4.41
CA HIS A 124 9.84 6.24 4.94
C HIS A 124 10.25 5.32 6.09
N VAL A 125 11.56 5.17 6.35
CA VAL A 125 12.09 4.32 7.43
C VAL A 125 12.77 5.15 8.52
N VAL A 126 13.53 6.18 8.15
CA VAL A 126 14.38 6.92 9.12
C VAL A 126 13.71 8.14 9.74
N LYS A 127 12.61 8.65 9.16
CA LYS A 127 11.92 9.83 9.72
C LYS A 127 11.00 9.40 10.85
N GLU A 128 11.07 10.10 11.98
CA GLU A 128 10.23 9.86 13.16
C GLU A 128 8.73 9.81 12.84
N HIS A 129 8.22 10.71 11.99
CA HIS A 129 6.83 10.66 11.55
C HIS A 129 6.47 9.34 10.88
N ALA A 130 7.30 8.85 9.96
CA ALA A 130 7.04 7.60 9.26
C ALA A 130 7.13 6.41 10.23
N GLN A 131 8.04 6.44 11.20
CA GLN A 131 8.13 5.43 12.26
C GLN A 131 6.87 5.39 13.13
N ASN A 132 6.35 6.55 13.53
CA ASN A 132 5.10 6.66 14.28
C ASN A 132 3.91 6.13 13.47
N SER A 133 3.81 6.47 12.18
CA SER A 133 2.77 5.94 11.29
C SER A 133 2.86 4.42 11.14
N LEU A 134 4.06 3.88 10.95
CA LEU A 134 4.28 2.43 10.86
C LEU A 134 3.93 1.71 12.16
N HIS A 135 4.25 2.30 13.31
CA HIS A 135 3.84 1.78 14.60
C HIS A 135 2.31 1.71 14.71
N GLN A 136 1.59 2.80 14.40
CA GLN A 136 0.13 2.82 14.42
C GLN A 136 -0.49 1.80 13.46
N ILE A 137 0.06 1.65 12.24
CA ILE A 137 -0.39 0.63 11.29
C ILE A 137 -0.25 -0.76 11.89
N LEU A 138 0.92 -1.09 12.47
CA LEU A 138 1.15 -2.39 13.09
C LEU A 138 0.24 -2.62 14.30
N GLU A 139 -0.05 -1.61 15.10
CA GLU A 139 -1.02 -1.70 16.20
C GLU A 139 -2.43 -1.98 15.70
N VAL A 140 -2.90 -1.27 14.67
CA VAL A 140 -4.22 -1.53 14.07
C VAL A 140 -4.31 -2.96 13.55
N LEU A 141 -3.28 -3.43 12.83
CA LEU A 141 -3.26 -4.78 12.28
C LEU A 141 -3.19 -5.86 13.37
N ALA A 142 -2.42 -5.63 14.43
CA ALA A 142 -2.27 -6.57 15.54
C ALA A 142 -3.54 -6.66 16.41
N ASN A 143 -4.24 -5.55 16.60
CA ASN A 143 -5.43 -5.47 17.46
C ASN A 143 -6.76 -5.69 16.71
N THR A 144 -6.74 -5.80 15.39
CA THR A 144 -7.93 -6.19 14.63
C THR A 144 -8.05 -7.72 14.72
N GLU A 145 -8.92 -8.25 15.60
CA GLU A 145 -9.07 -9.69 15.79
C GLU A 145 -9.86 -10.37 14.66
N ASP A 146 -10.91 -9.69 14.14
CA ASP A 146 -11.85 -10.21 13.14
C ASP A 146 -11.96 -9.30 11.91
N GLY A 147 -12.32 -9.92 10.77
CA GLY A 147 -12.41 -9.26 9.47
C GLY A 147 -11.06 -9.00 8.78
N ALA A 148 -11.10 -8.28 7.67
CA ALA A 148 -9.96 -7.93 6.85
C ALA A 148 -9.64 -6.44 6.98
N VAL A 149 -8.34 -6.10 6.96
CA VAL A 149 -7.85 -4.73 6.86
C VAL A 149 -7.29 -4.52 5.47
N LEU A 150 -7.79 -3.50 4.77
CA LEU A 150 -7.23 -3.00 3.52
C LEU A 150 -6.31 -1.82 3.82
N TYR A 151 -5.09 -1.83 3.32
CA TYR A 151 -4.22 -0.66 3.37
C TYR A 151 -3.70 -0.32 1.97
N HIS A 152 -3.69 0.98 1.66
CA HIS A 152 -3.37 1.42 0.31
C HIS A 152 -2.65 2.76 0.29
N CYS A 153 -2.10 3.09 -0.88
CA CYS A 153 -1.66 4.44 -1.21
C CYS A 153 -2.27 4.81 -2.57
N SER A 154 -1.63 5.65 -3.38
CA SER A 154 -2.18 6.03 -4.69
C SER A 154 -2.26 4.84 -5.66
N GLU A 155 -1.15 4.12 -5.87
CA GLU A 155 -1.05 2.98 -6.82
C GLU A 155 -0.80 1.63 -6.14
N GLY A 156 -0.69 1.62 -4.80
CA GLY A 156 -0.45 0.40 -4.05
C GLY A 156 0.93 -0.21 -4.27
N LYS A 157 1.90 0.59 -4.74
CA LYS A 157 3.26 0.16 -5.07
C LYS A 157 4.25 0.51 -3.97
N ASP A 158 4.51 1.80 -3.74
CA ASP A 158 5.65 2.23 -2.94
C ASP A 158 5.38 2.24 -1.43
N ARG A 159 4.53 3.15 -0.93
CA ARG A 159 4.17 3.22 0.49
C ARG A 159 3.51 1.93 0.99
N THR A 160 2.51 1.44 0.25
CA THR A 160 1.90 0.11 0.49
C THR A 160 2.92 -1.02 0.41
N GLY A 161 3.90 -0.94 -0.50
CA GLY A 161 4.95 -1.94 -0.64
C GLY A 161 5.89 -1.98 0.56
N ILE A 162 6.33 -0.83 1.07
CA ILE A 162 7.14 -0.74 2.29
C ILE A 162 6.40 -1.35 3.48
N VAL A 163 5.13 -1.01 3.67
CA VAL A 163 4.27 -1.62 4.72
C VAL A 163 4.18 -3.13 4.54
N THR A 164 3.92 -3.60 3.31
CA THR A 164 3.85 -5.04 3.00
C THR A 164 5.16 -5.76 3.31
N VAL A 165 6.30 -5.19 2.92
CA VAL A 165 7.63 -5.74 3.18
C VAL A 165 7.84 -5.92 4.68
N MET A 166 7.51 -4.93 5.50
CA MET A 166 7.64 -5.02 6.96
C MET A 166 6.70 -6.08 7.56
N ILE A 167 5.44 -6.11 7.14
CA ILE A 167 4.47 -7.11 7.63
C ILE A 167 4.96 -8.52 7.33
N LEU A 168 5.33 -8.81 6.09
CA LEU A 168 5.78 -10.15 5.69
C LEU A 168 7.10 -10.52 6.36
N TYR A 169 8.01 -9.56 6.54
CA TYR A 169 9.25 -9.77 7.28
C TYR A 169 8.99 -10.13 8.76
N ILE A 170 8.10 -9.41 9.44
CA ILE A 170 7.69 -9.70 10.83
C ILE A 170 7.05 -11.10 10.92
N LEU A 171 6.24 -11.46 9.93
CA LEU A 171 5.60 -12.78 9.87
C LEU A 171 6.57 -13.91 9.49
N GLY A 172 7.84 -13.60 9.21
CA GLY A 172 8.90 -14.56 8.93
C GLY A 172 8.84 -15.17 7.53
N VAL A 173 8.25 -14.48 6.57
CA VAL A 173 8.27 -14.87 5.15
C VAL A 173 9.68 -14.66 4.60
N ASP A 174 10.13 -15.56 3.72
CA ASP A 174 11.47 -15.46 3.16
C ASP A 174 11.64 -14.20 2.27
N MET A 175 12.85 -13.63 2.30
CA MET A 175 13.14 -12.36 1.61
C MET A 175 12.94 -12.42 0.10
N GLU A 176 13.12 -13.59 -0.53
CA GLU A 176 12.92 -13.73 -1.97
C GLU A 176 11.42 -13.72 -2.32
N THR A 177 10.58 -14.38 -1.54
CA THR A 177 9.12 -14.27 -1.65
C THR A 177 8.63 -12.84 -1.42
N ILE A 178 9.16 -12.14 -0.40
CA ILE A 178 8.85 -10.73 -0.15
C ILE A 178 9.21 -9.86 -1.35
N ARG A 179 10.41 -10.06 -1.91
CA ARG A 179 10.88 -9.35 -3.11
C ARG A 179 9.97 -9.63 -4.30
N GLN A 180 9.55 -10.87 -4.49
CA GLN A 180 8.64 -11.27 -5.57
C GLN A 180 7.27 -10.61 -5.43
N ASP A 181 6.67 -10.59 -4.23
CA ASP A 181 5.41 -9.86 -3.99
C ASP A 181 5.55 -8.37 -4.30
N TYR A 182 6.62 -7.74 -3.81
CA TYR A 182 6.88 -6.33 -4.05
C TYR A 182 7.01 -6.04 -5.56
N LEU A 183 7.76 -6.85 -6.30
CA LEU A 183 7.94 -6.68 -7.74
C LEU A 183 6.70 -7.05 -8.56
N TYR A 184 5.76 -7.83 -8.02
CA TYR A 184 4.50 -8.14 -8.67
C TYR A 184 3.66 -6.88 -8.95
N SER A 185 3.89 -5.78 -8.23
CA SER A 185 3.30 -4.49 -8.55
C SER A 185 3.72 -3.97 -9.94
N ASN A 186 4.89 -4.32 -10.47
CA ASN A 186 5.24 -3.96 -11.84
C ASN A 186 4.35 -4.71 -12.84
N TYR A 187 4.08 -5.99 -12.61
CA TYR A 187 3.16 -6.76 -13.46
C TYR A 187 1.74 -6.20 -13.41
N MET A 188 1.25 -5.84 -12.21
CA MET A 188 -0.11 -5.33 -12.02
C MET A 188 -0.33 -3.89 -12.49
N LEU A 189 0.73 -3.11 -12.68
CA LEU A 189 0.67 -1.69 -13.04
C LEU A 189 1.26 -1.40 -14.43
N ASN A 190 1.75 -2.43 -15.12
CA ASN A 190 2.06 -2.34 -16.53
C ASN A 190 0.72 -2.32 -17.28
N ASP A 191 0.45 -1.20 -17.95
CA ASP A 191 -0.60 -1.10 -18.98
C ASP A 191 -0.09 -1.73 -20.28
#